data_AF-A0A1Q2YS29-F1
#
_entry.id   AF-A0A1Q2YS29-F1
#
_cell.length_a   1.000
_cell.length_b   1.000
_cell.length_c   1.000
_cell.angle_alpha   90.00
_cell.angle_beta   90.00
_cell.angle_gamma   90.00
#
_symmetry.space_group_name_H-M   'P 1'
#
loop_
_entity.id
_entity.type
_entity.pdbx_description
1 polymer ?
#
loop_
_entity_poly.entity_id
_entity_poly.type
_entity_poly.pdbx_seq_one_letter_code
_entity_poly.pdbx_strand_id
1 'polypeptide(L)'
;MAALFWLVDQIIGIYIWVLIAAAVFSMLTAFGVLDTRNRLVWTIGDFLYRITEPPLAPIRRFLPSLGGIDISPVILILVLQALRIFIATTLWRLAF
;
A
#
# COMPACT_ATOMS: atom_id res chain seq x y z
N MET A 1 9.00 6.91 -24.86
CA MET A 1 9.02 7.38 -23.46
C MET A 1 7.67 7.18 -22.76
N ALA A 2 6.54 7.45 -23.43
CA ALA A 2 5.19 7.24 -22.86
C ALA A 2 4.93 5.81 -22.34
N ALA A 3 5.39 4.76 -23.05
CA ALA A 3 5.21 3.38 -22.61
C ALA A 3 5.93 3.05 -21.29
N LEU A 4 7.14 3.59 -21.07
CA LEU A 4 7.88 3.41 -19.81
C LEU A 4 7.15 4.08 -18.64
N PHE A 5 6.63 5.29 -18.86
CA PHE A 5 5.82 5.97 -17.85
C PHE A 5 4.57 5.19 -17.50
N TRP A 6 3.85 4.72 -18.51
CA TRP A 6 2.67 3.88 -18.30
C TRP A 6 3.02 2.63 -17.48
N LEU A 7 4.14 1.97 -17.77
CA LEU A 7 4.59 0.81 -17.01
C LEU A 7 4.87 1.15 -15.54
N VAL A 8 5.56 2.27 -15.26
CA VAL A 8 5.81 2.74 -13.90
C VAL A 8 4.51 3.06 -13.17
N ASP A 9 3.57 3.74 -13.84
CA ASP A 9 2.26 4.07 -13.30
C ASP A 9 1.47 2.80 -12.93
N GLN A 10 1.51 1.78 -13.79
CA GLN A 10 0.89 0.48 -13.51
C GLN A 10 1.53 -0.24 -12.32
N ILE A 11 2.87 -0.22 -12.20
CA ILE A 11 3.57 -0.83 -11.06
C ILE A 11 3.13 -0.15 -9.75
N ILE A 12 3.09 1.18 -9.72
CA ILE A 12 2.62 1.92 -8.54
C ILE A 12 1.15 1.60 -8.25
N GLY A 13 0.30 1.55 -9.28
CA GLY A 13 -1.11 1.20 -9.15
C GLY A 13 -1.33 -0.20 -8.56
N ILE A 14 -0.58 -1.20 -9.05
CA ILE A 14 -0.62 -2.57 -8.51
C ILE A 14 -0.18 -2.58 -7.04
N TYR A 15 0.88 -1.84 -6.71
CA TYR A 15 1.35 -1.75 -5.32
C TYR A 15 0.31 -1.10 -4.39
N ILE A 16 -0.42 -0.08 -4.86
CA ILE A 16 -1.55 0.52 -4.12
C ILE A 16 -2.65 -0.53 -3.87
N TRP A 17 -2.99 -1.36 -4.85
CA TRP A 17 -3.96 -2.44 -4.65
C TRP A 17 -3.49 -3.47 -3.62
N VAL A 18 -2.20 -3.81 -3.61
CA VAL A 18 -1.61 -4.68 -2.59
C VAL A 18 -1.69 -4.04 -1.20
N LEU A 19 -1.45 -2.74 -1.07
CA LEU A 19 -1.62 -2.01 0.19
C LEU A 19 -3.07 -2.03 0.69
N ILE A 20 -4.03 -1.84 -0.21
CA ILE A 20 -5.45 -1.94 0.10
C ILE A 20 -5.79 -3.36 0.57
N ALA A 21 -5.31 -4.39 -0.13
CA ALA A 21 -5.51 -5.77 0.25
C ALA A 21 -4.91 -6.07 1.64
N ALA A 22 -3.70 -5.59 1.92
CA ALA A 22 -3.06 -5.72 3.24
C ALA A 22 -3.85 -5.01 4.35
N ALA A 23 -4.32 -3.78 4.10
CA ALA A 23 -5.12 -3.02 5.05
C ALA A 23 -6.46 -3.71 5.36
N VAL A 24 -7.17 -4.15 4.32
CA VAL A 24 -8.42 -4.92 4.47
C VAL A 24 -8.15 -6.24 5.19
N PHE A 25 -7.11 -6.97 4.82
CA PHE A 25 -6.74 -8.22 5.49
C PHE A 25 -6.48 -8.00 6.98
N SER A 26 -5.69 -6.98 7.33
CA SER A 26 -5.43 -6.58 8.72
C SER A 26 -6.74 -6.29 9.46
N MET A 27 -7.65 -5.51 8.85
CA MET A 27 -8.93 -5.14 9.45
C MET A 27 -9.84 -6.36 9.65
N LEU A 28 -9.91 -7.27 8.67
CA LEU A 28 -10.68 -8.51 8.76
C LEU A 28 -10.14 -9.44 9.86
N THR A 29 -8.82 -9.53 10.04
CA THR A 29 -8.23 -10.29 11.15
C THR A 29 -8.46 -9.63 12.50
N ALA A 30 -8.36 -8.30 12.58
CA ALA A 30 -8.57 -7.54 13.81
C ALA A 30 -10.00 -7.64 14.34
N PHE A 31 -11.00 -7.68 13.45
CA PHE A 31 -12.41 -7.88 13.81
C PHE A 31 -12.80 -9.36 13.97
N GLY A 32 -11.87 -10.30 13.90
CA GLY A 32 -12.14 -11.73 14.07
C GLY A 32 -12.93 -12.36 12.91
N VAL A 33 -13.01 -11.70 11.75
CA VAL A 33 -13.66 -12.25 10.55
C VAL A 33 -12.81 -13.36 9.92
N LEU A 34 -11.47 -13.20 9.96
CA LEU A 34 -10.51 -14.18 9.46
C LEU A 34 -9.78 -14.85 10.62
N ASP A 35 -9.77 -16.20 10.62
CA ASP A 35 -9.00 -16.99 11.58
C ASP A 35 -7.58 -17.25 11.06
N THR A 36 -6.60 -16.60 11.68
CA THR A 36 -5.17 -16.76 11.38
C THR A 36 -4.59 -18.10 11.80
N ARG A 37 -5.33 -18.94 12.53
CA ARG A 37 -4.92 -20.34 12.78
C ARG A 37 -4.98 -21.18 11.51
N ASN A 38 -5.79 -20.79 10.52
CA ASN A 38 -5.78 -21.43 9.22
C ASN A 38 -4.48 -21.07 8.47
N ARG A 39 -3.71 -22.09 8.08
CA ARG A 39 -2.43 -21.94 7.38
C ARG A 39 -2.55 -21.09 6.11
N LEU A 40 -3.66 -21.19 5.38
CA LEU A 40 -3.88 -20.40 4.16
C LEU A 40 -4.02 -18.90 4.49
N VAL A 41 -4.84 -18.57 5.48
CA VAL A 41 -5.05 -17.19 5.94
C VAL A 41 -3.71 -16.62 6.43
N TRP A 42 -3.00 -17.36 7.28
CA TRP A 42 -1.69 -16.94 7.77
C TRP A 42 -0.68 -16.68 6.63
N THR A 43 -0.62 -17.56 5.63
CA THR A 43 0.33 -17.42 4.51
C THR A 43 0.04 -16.17 3.67
N ILE A 44 -1.23 -15.88 3.39
CA ILE A 44 -1.64 -14.67 2.66
C ILE A 44 -1.31 -13.43 3.49
N GLY A 45 -1.62 -13.45 4.79
CA GLY A 45 -1.33 -12.35 5.70
C GLY A 45 0.16 -12.05 5.81
N ASP A 46 0.99 -13.09 6.01
CA ASP A 46 2.45 -12.95 6.09
C ASP A 46 3.04 -12.41 4.79
N PHE A 47 2.55 -12.86 3.63
CA PHE A 47 2.95 -12.34 2.33
C PHE A 47 2.63 -10.84 2.17
N LEU A 48 1.38 -10.46 2.46
CA LEU A 48 0.95 -9.06 2.39
C LEU A 48 1.76 -8.19 3.36
N TYR A 49 1.96 -8.66 4.59
CA TYR A 49 2.77 -7.99 5.60
C TYR A 49 4.20 -7.77 5.10
N ARG A 50 4.92 -8.80 4.65
CA ARG A 50 6.31 -8.68 4.20
C ARG A 50 6.51 -7.70 3.04
N ILE A 51 5.54 -7.62 2.11
CA ILE A 51 5.63 -6.71 0.96
C ILE A 51 5.36 -5.26 1.34
N THR A 52 4.47 -5.05 2.31
CA THR A 52 4.01 -3.72 2.70
C THR A 52 4.77 -3.13 3.88
N GLU A 53 5.41 -3.96 4.70
CA GLU A 53 6.07 -3.52 5.92
C GLU A 53 7.24 -2.56 5.72
N PRO A 54 8.16 -2.73 4.74
CA PRO A 54 9.31 -1.85 4.63
C PRO A 54 8.97 -0.35 4.52
N PRO A 55 7.97 0.08 3.72
CA PRO A 55 7.52 1.47 3.72
C PRO A 55 6.50 1.82 4.81
N LEU A 56 5.70 0.86 5.32
CA LEU A 56 4.75 1.14 6.39
C LEU A 56 5.43 1.34 7.75
N ALA A 57 6.49 0.59 8.05
CA ALA A 57 7.17 0.65 9.34
C ALA A 57 7.71 2.04 9.71
N PRO A 58 8.37 2.80 8.81
CA PRO A 58 8.74 4.18 9.08
C PRO A 58 7.51 5.07 9.34
N ILE A 59 6.44 4.92 8.56
CA ILE A 59 5.22 5.74 8.70
C ILE A 59 4.58 5.52 10.07
N ARG A 60 4.48 4.26 10.52
CA ARG A 60 3.94 3.92 11.84
C ARG A 60 4.72 4.55 12.99
N ARG A 61 6.04 4.77 12.85
CA ARG A 61 6.86 5.42 13.89
C ARG A 61 6.52 6.89 14.09
N PHE A 62 5.96 7.55 13.08
CA PHE A 62 5.53 8.95 13.15
C PHE A 62 4.07 9.11 13.55
N LEU A 63 3.28 8.03 13.53
CA LEU A 63 1.87 8.09 13.87
C LEU A 63 1.63 7.80 15.36
N PRO A 64 0.69 8.53 16.00
CA PRO A 64 0.21 8.15 17.31
C PRO A 64 -0.51 6.79 17.24
N SER A 65 -0.54 6.06 18.35
CA SER A 65 -1.26 4.78 18.43
C SER A 65 -2.77 5.02 18.41
N LEU A 66 -3.44 4.74 17.29
CA LEU A 66 -4.87 5.01 17.08
C LEU A 66 -5.79 3.84 17.49
N GLY A 67 -5.57 3.28 18.69
CA GLY A 67 -6.53 2.33 19.27
C GLY A 67 -6.76 1.05 18.46
N GLY A 68 -5.70 0.51 17.85
CA GLY A 68 -5.74 -0.78 17.13
C GLY A 68 -6.06 -0.69 15.63
N ILE A 69 -6.39 0.49 15.10
CA ILE A 69 -6.55 0.73 13.66
C ILE A 69 -5.26 1.32 13.10
N ASP A 70 -4.66 0.61 12.14
CA ASP A 70 -3.46 1.08 11.44
C ASP A 70 -3.86 2.01 10.28
N ILE A 71 -3.59 3.31 10.44
CA ILE A 71 -3.82 4.32 9.39
C ILE A 71 -2.61 4.45 8.45
N SER A 72 -1.47 3.82 8.74
CA SER A 72 -0.27 3.92 7.90
C SER A 72 -0.48 3.53 6.43
N PRO A 73 -1.34 2.53 6.07
CA PRO A 73 -1.62 2.23 4.66
C PRO A 73 -2.28 3.39 3.92
N VAL A 74 -3.20 4.11 4.57
CA VAL A 74 -3.87 5.28 3.96
C VAL A 74 -2.85 6.36 3.64
N ILE A 75 -1.94 6.65 4.58
CA ILE A 75 -0.89 7.65 4.37
C ILE A 75 0.03 7.25 3.23
N LEU A 76 0.47 5.99 3.19
CA LEU A 76 1.32 5.50 2.11
C LEU A 76 0.62 5.58 0.75
N ILE A 77 -0.67 5.23 0.67
CA ILE A 77 -1.47 5.37 -0.55
C ILE A 77 -1.51 6.82 -1.01
N LEU A 78 -1.74 7.78 -0.10
CA LEU A 78 -1.74 9.21 -0.44
C LEU A 78 -0.39 9.67 -1.01
N VAL A 79 0.72 9.24 -0.40
CA VAL A 79 2.08 9.55 -0.89
C VAL A 79 2.30 8.96 -2.29
N LEU A 80 1.89 7.73 -2.53
CA LEU A 80 2.03 7.08 -3.84
C LEU A 80 1.15 7.74 -4.91
N GLN A 81 -0.07 8.15 -4.57
CA GLN A 81 -0.95 8.88 -5.48
C GLN A 81 -0.37 10.26 -5.84
N ALA A 82 0.18 10.98 -4.85
CA ALA A 82 0.90 12.23 -5.09
C ALA A 82 2.11 12.01 -6.01
N LEU A 83 2.85 10.91 -5.82
CA LEU A 83 3.97 10.54 -6.69
C LEU A 83 3.52 10.27 -8.14
N ARG A 84 2.41 9.54 -8.34
CA ARG A 84 1.85 9.30 -9.69
C ARG A 84 1.49 10.60 -10.39
N ILE A 85 0.82 11.52 -9.69
CA ILE A 85 0.46 12.84 -10.22
C ILE A 85 1.72 13.64 -10.57
N PHE A 86 2.71 13.65 -9.68
CA PHE A 86 3.97 14.37 -9.90
C PHE A 86 4.74 13.86 -11.13
N ILE A 87 4.85 12.54 -11.29
CA ILE A 87 5.51 11.94 -12.45
C ILE A 87 4.72 12.26 -13.73
N ALA A 88 3.38 12.10 -13.69
CA ALA A 88 2.51 12.37 -14.84
C ALA A 88 2.63 13.81 -15.35
N THR A 89 2.52 14.77 -14.42
CA THR A 89 2.59 16.21 -14.72
C THR A 89 3.97 16.64 -15.20
N THR A 90 5.04 16.10 -14.62
CA THR A 90 6.42 16.39 -15.04
C THR A 90 6.66 15.88 -16.46
N LEU A 91 6.22 14.66 -16.79
CA LEU A 91 6.40 14.10 -18.13
C LEU A 91 5.57 14.80 -19.19
N TRP A 92 4.33 15.18 -18.86
CA TRP A 92 3.52 16.00 -19.74
C TRP A 92 4.25 17.29 -20.12
N ARG A 93 4.84 17.98 -19.14
CA ARG A 93 5.61 19.22 -19.34
C ARG A 93 6.92 19.03 -20.12
N LEU A 94 7.50 17.83 -20.11
CA LEU A 94 8.73 17.54 -20.87
C LEU A 94 8.44 17.08 -22.30
N ALA A 95 7.24 16.56 -22.55
CA ALA A 95 6.83 16.03 -23.85
C ALA A 95 6.18 17.08 -24.76
N PHE A 96 5.75 18.23 -24.20
CA PHE A 96 5.09 19.34 -24.88
C PHE A 96 5.61 20.66 -24.34
#